data_AF-A0A4Q6XYM3-F1
#
_entry.id   AF-A0A4Q6XYM3-F1
#
_cell.length_a   1.000
_cell.length_b   1.000
_cell.length_c   1.000
_cell.angle_alpha   90.00
_cell.angle_beta   90.00
_cell.angle_gamma   90.00
#
_symmetry.space_group_name_H-M   'P 1'
#
loop_
_entity.id
_entity.type
_entity.pdbx_description
1 polymer ?
#
loop_
_entity_poly.entity_id
_entity_poly.type
_entity_poly.pdbx_seq_one_letter_code
_entity_poly.pdbx_strand_id
1 'polypeptide(L)'
;MARACDAGARRGRPRCRTPPRPRGGEPVRRLAISSASLALCLGGAISLGAGAAVPIRAEIAQHRLRQVFEQRLQAGTVAAPTAPAIAPGRLSRTPARAAVRPVPALPTEGAIARITVPRLGVSDIVLAGNGTHEQLAEGPTMIRQGDAASPVTVLAAHRDTHFLFIRDLREGDDVRLQFVNGMVERYRVTRFETVRWDQFSYTLDPAHPRLALTTCFPFGGTEYGGPWRRVAWAERL
;
A
#
# COMPACT_ATOMS: atom_id res chain seq x y z
N MET A 1 -41.78 68.37 49.39
CA MET A 1 -42.89 67.69 50.11
C MET A 1 -42.67 66.19 49.94
N ALA A 2 -41.83 65.58 50.80
CA ALA A 2 -42.18 64.88 52.04
C ALA A 2 -42.43 63.38 51.80
N ARG A 3 -41.38 62.58 52.06
CA ARG A 3 -41.43 61.12 52.20
C ARG A 3 -42.10 60.79 53.53
N ALA A 4 -43.09 59.90 53.53
CA ALA A 4 -43.57 59.25 54.74
C ALA A 4 -42.72 58.01 55.00
N CYS A 5 -41.91 58.03 56.06
CA CYS A 5 -41.38 56.84 56.70
C CYS A 5 -42.31 56.51 57.87
N ASP A 6 -42.86 55.30 57.88
CA ASP A 6 -43.52 54.75 59.07
C ASP A 6 -42.55 53.80 59.78
N ALA A 7 -42.44 53.97 61.09
CA ALA A 7 -41.46 53.33 61.96
C ALA A 7 -42.19 52.36 62.91
N GLY A 8 -42.27 51.09 62.51
CA GLY A 8 -42.81 50.00 63.33
C GLY A 8 -41.76 48.94 63.63
N ALA A 9 -41.36 48.84 64.90
CA ALA A 9 -40.32 47.95 65.41
C ALA A 9 -40.71 46.46 65.38
N ARG A 10 -39.91 45.60 64.73
CA ARG A 10 -39.65 44.21 65.13
C ARG A 10 -38.20 43.80 64.79
N ARG A 11 -37.52 43.18 65.74
CA ARG A 11 -36.14 42.69 65.63
C ARG A 11 -36.03 41.57 64.60
N GLY A 12 -35.34 41.83 63.50
CA GLY A 12 -34.87 40.83 62.53
C GLY A 12 -34.00 41.52 61.48
N ARG A 13 -32.71 41.16 61.37
CA ARG A 13 -31.85 41.69 60.31
C ARG A 13 -32.49 41.38 58.95
N PRO A 14 -32.67 42.35 58.04
CA PRO A 14 -33.20 42.07 56.71
C PRO A 14 -32.20 41.16 55.98
N ARG A 15 -32.59 39.90 55.75
CA ARG A 15 -31.86 39.03 54.81
C ARG A 15 -32.13 39.59 53.41
N CYS A 16 -31.17 40.31 52.85
CA CYS A 16 -31.16 40.63 51.43
C CYS A 16 -31.16 39.32 50.65
N ARG A 17 -32.34 38.91 50.15
CA ARG A 17 -32.44 37.84 49.17
C ARG A 17 -31.87 38.38 47.87
N THR A 18 -30.73 37.85 47.45
CA THR A 18 -30.21 38.06 46.09
C THR A 18 -31.30 37.63 45.10
N PRO A 19 -31.64 38.44 44.08
CA PRO A 19 -32.60 38.02 43.07
C PRO A 19 -32.05 36.76 42.36
N PRO A 20 -32.91 35.77 42.04
CA PRO A 20 -32.48 34.61 41.28
C PRO A 20 -31.89 35.09 39.94
N ARG A 21 -30.69 34.60 39.60
CA ARG A 21 -30.06 34.87 38.30
C ARG A 21 -31.07 34.54 37.19
N PRO A 22 -31.26 35.41 36.18
CA PRO A 22 -32.16 35.12 35.08
C PRO A 22 -31.70 33.83 34.38
N ARG A 23 -32.58 32.81 34.33
CA ARG A 23 -32.36 31.53 33.63
C ARG A 23 -32.42 31.65 32.10
N GLY A 24 -32.40 32.88 31.57
CA GLY A 24 -32.50 33.16 30.14
C GLY A 24 -31.16 32.92 29.44
N GLY A 25 -30.95 31.72 28.90
CA GLY A 25 -29.77 31.39 28.08
C GLY A 25 -29.35 29.93 28.14
N GLU A 26 -29.77 29.18 29.17
CA GLU A 26 -29.47 27.74 29.27
C GLU A 26 -29.95 26.90 28.07
N PRO A 27 -31.21 27.02 27.57
CA PRO A 27 -31.66 26.20 26.45
C PRO A 27 -30.94 26.54 25.14
N VAL A 28 -30.66 27.82 24.89
CA VAL A 28 -29.92 28.28 23.70
C VAL A 28 -28.47 27.81 23.75
N ARG A 29 -27.82 27.89 24.92
CA ARG A 29 -26.45 27.40 25.12
C ARG A 29 -26.35 25.89 24.97
N ARG A 30 -27.33 25.13 25.49
CA ARG A 30 -27.40 23.67 25.33
C ARG A 30 -27.61 23.27 23.88
N LEU A 31 -28.52 23.94 23.16
CA LEU A 31 -28.74 23.70 21.74
C LEU A 31 -27.48 23.99 20.91
N ALA A 32 -26.80 25.11 21.17
CA ALA A 32 -25.55 25.46 20.49
C ALA A 32 -24.43 24.43 20.74
N ILE A 33 -24.27 23.96 21.99
CA ILE A 33 -23.29 22.92 22.33
C ILE A 33 -23.63 21.59 21.64
N SER A 34 -24.90 21.19 21.63
CA SER A 34 -25.34 19.96 20.94
C SER A 34 -25.12 20.03 19.44
N SER A 35 -25.45 21.16 18.80
CA SER A 35 -25.20 21.37 17.36
C SER A 35 -23.71 21.36 17.03
N ALA A 36 -22.87 22.00 17.84
CA ALA A 36 -21.41 21.99 17.66
C ALA A 36 -20.83 20.57 17.85
N SER A 37 -21.33 19.82 18.85
CA SER A 37 -20.92 18.44 19.09
C SER A 37 -21.32 17.52 17.93
N LEU A 38 -22.55 17.67 17.41
CA LEU A 38 -23.00 16.92 16.23
C LEU A 38 -22.15 17.26 15.00
N ALA A 39 -21.83 18.54 14.79
CA ALA A 39 -20.96 18.95 13.68
C ALA A 39 -19.55 18.34 13.79
N LEU A 40 -18.97 18.30 14.99
CA LEU A 40 -17.69 17.63 15.24
C LEU A 40 -17.77 16.11 15.00
N CYS A 41 -18.84 15.46 15.44
CA CYS A 41 -19.06 14.03 15.18
C CYS A 41 -19.19 13.73 13.69
N LEU A 42 -19.95 14.54 12.96
CA LEU A 42 -20.11 14.41 11.50
C LEU A 42 -18.78 14.65 10.78
N GLY A 43 -18.04 15.71 11.16
CA GLY A 43 -16.71 15.98 10.61
C GLY A 43 -15.70 14.84 10.88
N GLY A 44 -15.74 14.28 12.09
CA GLY A 44 -14.95 13.10 12.46
C GLY A 44 -15.31 11.87 11.62
N ALA A 45 -16.60 11.57 11.45
CA ALA A 45 -17.07 10.46 10.63
C ALA A 45 -16.66 10.61 9.15
N ILE A 46 -16.77 11.81 8.59
CA ILE A 46 -16.32 12.10 7.21
C ILE A 46 -14.81 11.87 7.07
N SER A 47 -14.02 12.35 8.03
CA SER A 47 -12.56 12.20 8.01
C SER A 47 -12.13 10.74 8.10
N LEU A 48 -12.78 9.95 8.97
CA LEU A 48 -12.56 8.50 9.07
C LEU A 48 -12.97 7.77 7.77
N GLY A 49 -14.11 8.14 7.19
CA GLY A 49 -14.59 7.57 5.94
C GLY A 49 -13.63 7.82 4.77
N ALA A 50 -13.08 9.03 4.67
CA ALA A 50 -12.08 9.37 3.66
C ALA A 50 -10.79 8.54 3.82
N GLY A 51 -10.32 8.35 5.06
CA GLY A 51 -9.15 7.52 5.35
C GLY A 51 -9.34 6.05 4.95
N ALA A 52 -10.53 5.47 5.20
CA ALA A 52 -10.85 4.10 4.84
C ALA A 52 -10.95 3.85 3.33
N ALA A 53 -11.23 4.90 2.52
CA ALA A 53 -11.38 4.75 1.07
C ALA A 53 -10.08 4.33 0.36
N VAL A 54 -8.92 4.71 0.88
CA VAL A 54 -7.61 4.40 0.29
C VAL A 54 -7.33 2.89 0.28
N PRO A 55 -7.32 2.18 1.42
CA PRO A 55 -7.10 0.73 1.42
C PRO A 55 -8.19 -0.05 0.70
N ILE A 56 -9.45 0.41 0.75
CA ILE A 56 -10.55 -0.24 0.02
C ILE A 56 -10.32 -0.19 -1.50
N ARG A 57 -9.95 0.98 -2.03
CA ARG A 57 -9.66 1.12 -3.47
C ARG A 57 -8.46 0.28 -3.89
N ALA A 58 -7.42 0.24 -3.06
CA ALA A 58 -6.25 -0.60 -3.27
C ALA A 58 -6.64 -2.09 -3.37
N GLU A 59 -7.48 -2.58 -2.47
CA GLU A 59 -7.92 -3.98 -2.48
C GLU A 59 -8.80 -4.31 -3.71
N ILE A 60 -9.70 -3.40 -4.08
CA ILE A 60 -10.53 -3.54 -5.29
C ILE A 60 -9.64 -3.60 -6.55
N ALA A 61 -8.61 -2.75 -6.63
CA ALA A 61 -7.65 -2.78 -7.73
C ALA A 61 -6.92 -4.13 -7.78
N GLN A 62 -6.42 -4.62 -6.65
CA GLN A 62 -5.77 -5.94 -6.55
C GLN A 62 -6.67 -7.08 -6.97
N HIS A 63 -7.96 -7.04 -6.65
CA HIS A 63 -8.91 -8.07 -7.09
C HIS A 63 -9.03 -8.11 -8.63
N ARG A 64 -9.14 -6.94 -9.29
CA ARG A 64 -9.19 -6.86 -10.76
C ARG A 64 -7.88 -7.32 -11.40
N LEU A 65 -6.74 -6.87 -10.85
CA LEU A 65 -5.42 -7.24 -11.34
C LEU A 65 -5.17 -8.75 -11.22
N ARG A 66 -5.71 -9.39 -10.17
CA ARG A 66 -5.62 -10.84 -9.99
C ARG A 66 -6.33 -11.58 -11.11
N GLN A 67 -7.52 -11.13 -11.52
CA GLN A 67 -8.24 -11.73 -12.66
C GLN A 67 -7.42 -11.61 -13.96
N VAL A 68 -6.88 -10.42 -14.25
CA VAL A 68 -6.04 -10.21 -15.43
C VAL A 68 -4.76 -11.05 -15.39
N PHE A 69 -4.13 -11.16 -14.22
CA PHE A 69 -2.95 -11.99 -14.03
C PHE A 69 -3.25 -13.47 -14.32
N GLU A 70 -4.32 -14.03 -13.77
CA GLU A 70 -4.68 -15.44 -13.99
C GLU A 70 -5.00 -15.71 -15.46
N GLN A 71 -5.72 -14.80 -16.13
CA GLN A 71 -5.98 -14.90 -17.58
C GLN A 71 -4.69 -14.92 -18.40
N ARG A 72 -3.73 -14.03 -18.08
CA ARG A 72 -2.43 -13.97 -18.77
C ARG A 72 -1.58 -15.21 -18.49
N LEU A 73 -1.58 -15.69 -17.25
CA LEU A 73 -0.86 -16.89 -16.84
C LEU A 73 -1.37 -18.12 -17.61
N GLN A 74 -2.69 -18.27 -17.71
CA GLN A 74 -3.31 -19.34 -18.49
C GLN A 74 -3.00 -19.20 -19.98
N ALA A 75 -3.13 -18.00 -20.56
CA ALA A 75 -2.81 -17.78 -21.97
C ALA A 75 -1.35 -18.09 -22.30
N GLY A 76 -0.41 -17.69 -21.43
CA GLY A 76 1.02 -18.01 -21.57
C GLY A 76 1.31 -19.51 -21.41
N THR A 77 0.56 -20.20 -20.55
CA THR A 77 0.66 -21.66 -20.36
C THR A 77 0.10 -22.42 -21.56
N VAL A 78 -1.02 -21.99 -22.13
CA VAL A 78 -1.67 -22.63 -23.29
C VAL A 78 -0.92 -22.35 -24.60
N ALA A 79 -0.23 -21.21 -24.71
CA ALA A 79 0.66 -20.91 -25.83
C ALA A 79 2.01 -21.66 -25.76
N ALA A 80 2.33 -22.29 -24.62
CA ALA A 80 3.35 -23.32 -24.57
C ALA A 80 2.80 -24.56 -25.31
N PRO A 81 3.45 -25.04 -26.38
CA PRO A 81 2.89 -26.01 -27.28
C PRO A 81 2.77 -27.32 -26.52
N THR A 82 1.54 -27.81 -26.43
CA THR A 82 1.26 -29.24 -26.45
C THR A 82 2.03 -29.78 -27.67
N ALA A 83 3.19 -30.38 -27.43
CA ALA A 83 3.94 -31.03 -28.49
C ALA A 83 2.97 -32.00 -29.20
N PRO A 84 2.76 -31.89 -30.52
CA PRO A 84 1.98 -32.89 -31.22
C PRO A 84 2.69 -34.23 -30.99
N ALA A 85 1.92 -35.25 -30.60
CA ALA A 85 2.42 -36.61 -30.51
C ALA A 85 3.03 -36.99 -31.87
N ILE A 86 4.37 -37.01 -31.93
CA ILE A 86 5.09 -37.40 -33.14
C ILE A 86 4.80 -38.89 -33.35
N ALA A 87 4.01 -39.18 -34.39
CA ALA A 87 3.86 -40.53 -34.91
C ALA A 87 5.24 -41.10 -35.29
N PRO A 88 5.50 -42.41 -35.11
CA PRO A 88 6.82 -42.97 -35.35
C PRO A 88 7.13 -42.97 -36.86
N GLY A 89 7.91 -41.98 -37.29
CA GLY A 89 8.37 -41.80 -38.67
C GLY A 89 9.89 -41.61 -38.73
N ARG A 90 10.60 -42.70 -39.07
CA ARG A 90 11.96 -42.84 -39.62
C ARG A 90 13.03 -41.80 -39.20
N LEU A 91 14.02 -42.30 -38.46
CA LEU A 91 15.23 -41.61 -38.00
C LEU A 91 16.06 -41.01 -39.16
N SER A 92 16.08 -39.68 -39.27
CA SER A 92 17.16 -38.94 -39.95
C SER A 92 18.01 -38.25 -38.88
N ARG A 93 19.24 -38.77 -38.69
CA ARG A 93 20.18 -38.32 -37.66
C ARG A 93 20.98 -37.11 -38.14
N THR A 94 20.41 -35.93 -37.98
CA THR A 94 21.15 -34.66 -37.97
C THR A 94 20.98 -34.07 -36.56
N PRO A 95 22.03 -33.64 -35.85
CA PRO A 95 21.85 -32.98 -34.56
C PRO A 95 21.21 -31.62 -34.81
N ALA A 96 19.89 -31.56 -34.77
CA ALA A 96 19.15 -30.31 -34.71
C ALA A 96 19.56 -29.63 -33.41
N ARG A 97 20.35 -28.54 -33.52
CA ARG A 97 20.58 -27.61 -32.42
C ARG A 97 19.19 -27.22 -31.91
N ALA A 98 18.83 -27.72 -30.73
CA ALA A 98 17.51 -27.51 -30.15
C ALA A 98 17.24 -26.00 -30.17
N ALA A 99 16.31 -25.56 -31.02
CA ALA A 99 15.91 -24.18 -31.08
C ALA A 99 15.30 -23.87 -29.71
N VAL A 100 16.03 -23.13 -28.88
CA VAL A 100 15.51 -22.57 -27.64
C VAL A 100 14.35 -21.68 -28.05
N ARG A 101 13.12 -22.14 -27.81
CA ARG A 101 11.94 -21.36 -28.14
C ARG A 101 11.97 -20.07 -27.31
N PRO A 102 11.71 -18.91 -27.92
CA PRO A 102 11.75 -17.65 -27.20
C PRO A 102 10.71 -17.68 -26.08
N VAL A 103 11.16 -17.44 -24.85
CA VAL A 103 10.28 -17.17 -23.72
C VAL A 103 9.43 -15.95 -24.09
N PRO A 104 8.09 -16.00 -23.97
CA PRO A 104 7.26 -14.85 -24.25
C PRO A 104 7.73 -13.63 -23.44
N ALA A 105 7.97 -12.52 -24.13
CA ALA A 105 8.34 -11.27 -23.48
C ALA A 105 7.25 -10.87 -22.48
N LEU A 106 7.66 -10.31 -21.34
CA LEU A 106 6.70 -9.84 -20.35
C LEU A 106 5.92 -8.63 -20.88
N PRO A 107 4.64 -8.47 -20.51
CA PRO A 107 3.88 -7.27 -20.83
C PRO A 107 4.54 -6.00 -20.30
N THR A 108 4.50 -4.92 -21.09
CA THR A 108 5.01 -3.60 -20.69
C THR A 108 4.01 -2.80 -19.86
N GLU A 109 2.75 -3.26 -19.77
CA GLU A 109 1.67 -2.60 -19.03
C GLU A 109 0.76 -3.60 -18.30
N GLY A 110 0.15 -3.14 -17.20
CA GLY A 110 -0.78 -3.92 -16.38
C GLY A 110 -0.09 -5.04 -15.57
N ALA A 111 -0.86 -6.07 -15.19
CA ALA A 111 -0.36 -7.16 -14.34
C ALA A 111 0.78 -7.95 -15.02
N ILE A 112 1.95 -7.99 -14.38
CA ILE A 112 3.17 -8.64 -14.90
C ILE A 112 3.68 -9.78 -14.02
N ALA A 113 3.45 -9.69 -12.71
CA ALA A 113 3.88 -10.71 -11.76
C ALA A 113 2.99 -10.74 -10.51
N ARG A 114 3.18 -11.73 -9.65
CA ARG A 114 2.65 -11.81 -8.29
C ARG A 114 3.82 -11.88 -7.32
N ILE A 115 3.82 -11.00 -6.33
CA ILE A 115 4.74 -11.06 -5.20
C ILE A 115 4.07 -11.77 -4.02
N THR A 116 4.77 -12.72 -3.40
CA THR A 116 4.30 -13.43 -2.20
C THR A 116 5.37 -13.42 -1.12
N VAL A 117 4.95 -13.12 0.11
CA VAL A 117 5.78 -13.26 1.32
C VAL A 117 5.09 -14.24 2.27
N PRO A 118 5.43 -15.55 2.23
CA PRO A 118 4.64 -16.58 2.90
C PRO A 118 4.49 -16.37 4.41
N ARG A 119 5.55 -15.96 5.11
CA ARG A 119 5.50 -15.74 6.57
C ARG A 119 4.47 -14.68 6.97
N LEU A 120 4.26 -13.69 6.10
CA LEU A 120 3.35 -12.57 6.34
C LEU A 120 1.96 -12.77 5.71
N GLY A 121 1.75 -13.86 4.96
CA GLY A 121 0.49 -14.09 4.23
C GLY A 121 0.22 -13.09 3.10
N VAL A 122 1.23 -12.37 2.64
CA VAL A 122 1.11 -11.33 1.60
C VAL A 122 1.05 -11.98 0.21
N SER A 123 0.16 -11.50 -0.65
CA SER A 123 0.05 -11.92 -2.05
C SER A 123 -0.56 -10.83 -2.94
N ASP A 124 0.30 -10.00 -3.52
CA ASP A 124 -0.11 -8.86 -4.36
C ASP A 124 0.32 -9.04 -5.82
N ILE A 125 -0.45 -8.47 -6.73
CA ILE A 125 -0.15 -8.41 -8.15
C ILE A 125 0.72 -7.18 -8.43
N VAL A 126 1.86 -7.45 -9.06
CA VAL A 126 2.83 -6.46 -9.52
C VAL A 126 2.45 -5.98 -10.91
N LEU A 127 2.52 -4.66 -11.11
CA LEU A 127 2.31 -3.98 -12.38
C LEU A 127 3.63 -3.77 -13.11
N ALA A 128 3.58 -3.80 -14.44
CA ALA A 128 4.60 -3.18 -15.28
C ALA A 128 4.39 -1.66 -15.31
N GLY A 129 5.45 -0.88 -15.13
CA GLY A 129 5.31 0.58 -15.19
C GLY A 129 6.52 1.37 -14.71
N ASN A 130 6.35 2.68 -14.64
CA ASN A 130 7.40 3.62 -14.23
C ASN A 130 7.20 4.13 -12.79
N GLY A 131 6.20 3.62 -12.08
CA GLY A 131 5.92 3.98 -10.69
C GLY A 131 5.22 5.32 -10.54
N THR A 132 4.28 5.65 -11.44
CA THR A 132 3.44 6.84 -11.27
C THR A 132 2.58 6.73 -10.00
N HIS A 133 2.07 7.85 -9.50
CA HIS A 133 1.25 7.86 -8.29
C HIS A 133 0.03 6.94 -8.42
N GLU A 134 -0.61 6.95 -9.59
CA GLU A 134 -1.77 6.12 -9.91
C GLU A 134 -1.41 4.63 -9.91
N GLN A 135 -0.28 4.26 -10.52
CA GLN A 135 0.19 2.86 -10.54
C GLN A 135 0.48 2.35 -9.13
N LEU A 136 1.17 3.15 -8.31
CA LEU A 136 1.51 2.77 -6.95
C LEU A 136 0.28 2.70 -6.04
N ALA A 137 -0.80 3.43 -6.36
CA ALA A 137 -2.08 3.34 -5.67
C ALA A 137 -2.81 2.02 -5.98
N GLU A 138 -2.66 1.50 -7.19
CA GLU A 138 -3.25 0.22 -7.62
C GLU A 138 -2.48 -1.01 -7.13
N GLY A 139 -1.15 -0.95 -7.09
CA GLY A 139 -0.34 -2.10 -6.66
C GLY A 139 1.16 -1.85 -6.60
N PRO A 140 1.93 -2.85 -6.16
CA PRO A 140 3.36 -2.88 -6.40
C PRO A 140 3.66 -2.72 -7.89
N THR A 141 4.66 -1.93 -8.24
CA THR A 141 5.04 -1.65 -9.63
C THR A 141 6.51 -1.98 -9.83
N MET A 142 6.82 -2.76 -10.86
CA MET A 142 8.17 -3.04 -11.30
C MET A 142 8.70 -1.87 -12.13
N ILE A 143 9.46 -0.99 -11.47
CA ILE A 143 10.05 0.19 -12.10
C ILE A 143 11.38 -0.09 -12.80
N ARG A 144 11.99 -1.24 -12.49
CA ARG A 144 13.17 -1.77 -13.17
C ARG A 144 13.14 -3.28 -13.14
N GLN A 145 13.27 -3.91 -14.30
CA GLN A 145 13.53 -5.34 -14.40
C GLN A 145 15.04 -5.59 -14.46
N GLY A 146 15.54 -6.58 -13.71
CA GLY A 146 16.93 -7.02 -13.83
C GLY A 146 17.22 -7.63 -15.21
N ASP A 147 18.41 -7.38 -15.73
CA ASP A 147 18.89 -7.91 -17.00
C ASP A 147 20.33 -8.44 -16.86
N ALA A 148 20.95 -8.84 -17.97
CA ALA A 148 22.31 -9.38 -17.98
C ALA A 148 23.39 -8.35 -17.61
N ALA A 149 23.12 -7.05 -17.82
CA ALA A 149 24.07 -5.98 -17.50
C ALA A 149 23.95 -5.53 -16.04
N SER A 150 22.75 -5.60 -15.46
CA SER A 150 22.50 -5.37 -14.05
C SER A 150 21.32 -6.22 -13.58
N PRO A 151 21.56 -7.34 -12.88
CA PRO A 151 20.54 -8.29 -12.45
C PRO A 151 19.81 -7.82 -11.17
N VAL A 152 19.51 -6.52 -11.09
CA VAL A 152 18.78 -5.88 -9.98
C VAL A 152 17.36 -5.52 -10.42
N THR A 153 16.38 -6.21 -9.87
CA THR A 153 14.96 -5.87 -10.05
C THR A 153 14.52 -4.91 -8.94
N VAL A 154 13.79 -3.86 -9.29
CA VAL A 154 13.29 -2.86 -8.34
C VAL A 154 11.77 -2.79 -8.41
N LEU A 155 11.13 -3.04 -7.28
CA LEU A 155 9.70 -2.87 -7.08
C LEU A 155 9.44 -1.67 -6.17
N ALA A 156 8.42 -0.88 -6.47
CA ALA A 156 7.97 0.23 -5.66
C ALA A 156 6.47 0.08 -5.34
N ALA A 157 6.05 0.46 -4.14
CA ALA A 157 4.63 0.58 -3.79
C ALA A 157 4.40 1.54 -2.62
N HIS A 158 3.14 1.91 -2.39
CA HIS A 158 2.75 2.75 -1.25
C HIS A 158 3.04 2.08 0.11
N ARG A 159 3.59 2.86 1.04
CA ARG A 159 4.00 2.39 2.39
C ARG A 159 2.84 2.08 3.32
N ASP A 160 1.67 2.64 3.03
CA ASP A 160 0.48 2.58 3.89
C ASP A 160 -0.55 1.56 3.36
N THR A 161 -0.30 0.97 2.19
CA THR A 161 -1.13 -0.06 1.57
C THR A 161 -0.27 -1.27 1.17
N HIS A 162 0.04 -1.42 -0.12
CA HIS A 162 0.64 -2.61 -0.73
C HIS A 162 1.98 -3.00 -0.10
N PHE A 163 2.84 -2.04 0.26
CA PHE A 163 4.15 -2.31 0.88
C PHE A 163 4.21 -2.03 2.38
N LEU A 164 3.05 -1.92 3.05
CA LEU A 164 3.01 -1.80 4.51
C LEU A 164 3.69 -3.00 5.20
N PHE A 165 3.63 -4.19 4.58
CA PHE A 165 4.27 -5.40 5.10
C PHE A 165 5.80 -5.28 5.23
N ILE A 166 6.45 -4.34 4.53
CA ILE A 166 7.91 -4.10 4.66
C ILE A 166 8.28 -3.73 6.10
N ARG A 167 7.36 -3.11 6.86
CA ARG A 167 7.55 -2.83 8.29
C ARG A 167 7.81 -4.10 9.09
N ASP A 168 7.16 -5.20 8.70
CA ASP A 168 7.12 -6.44 9.45
C ASP A 168 8.02 -7.53 8.83
N LEU A 169 8.70 -7.25 7.70
CA LEU A 169 9.71 -8.10 7.07
C LEU A 169 10.93 -8.29 7.98
N ARG A 170 11.60 -9.44 7.83
CA ARG A 170 12.83 -9.80 8.53
C ARG A 170 13.86 -10.35 7.56
N GLU A 171 15.14 -10.21 7.91
CA GLU A 171 16.20 -10.94 7.23
C GLU A 171 15.92 -12.46 7.34
N GLY A 172 16.18 -13.18 6.26
CA GLY A 172 15.84 -14.60 6.12
C GLY A 172 14.46 -14.88 5.55
N ASP A 173 13.56 -13.89 5.46
CA ASP A 173 12.23 -14.10 4.86
C ASP A 173 12.32 -14.49 3.39
N ASP A 174 11.54 -15.49 2.99
CA ASP A 174 11.37 -15.89 1.60
C ASP A 174 10.41 -14.92 0.88
N VAL A 175 10.84 -14.41 -0.27
CA VAL A 175 10.01 -13.63 -1.21
C VAL A 175 9.92 -14.38 -2.53
N ARG A 176 8.73 -14.53 -3.08
CA ARG A 176 8.50 -15.19 -4.38
C ARG A 176 7.94 -14.20 -5.37
N LEU A 177 8.46 -14.22 -6.59
CA LEU A 177 7.97 -13.42 -7.71
C LEU A 177 7.57 -14.36 -8.85
N GLN A 178 6.26 -14.53 -9.05
CA GLN A 178 5.70 -15.37 -10.11
C GLN A 178 5.27 -14.48 -11.28
N PHE A 179 5.91 -14.63 -12.43
CA PHE A 179 5.59 -13.88 -13.63
C PHE A 179 4.39 -14.47 -14.38
N VAL A 180 3.74 -13.64 -15.19
CA VAL A 180 2.63 -14.06 -16.07
C VAL A 180 3.03 -15.08 -17.13
N ASN A 181 4.32 -15.27 -17.39
CA ASN A 181 4.82 -16.32 -18.28
C ASN A 181 5.05 -17.67 -17.56
N GLY A 182 4.71 -17.77 -16.27
CA GLY A 182 4.86 -18.97 -15.46
C GLY A 182 6.22 -19.11 -14.76
N MET A 183 7.21 -18.26 -15.07
CA MET A 183 8.48 -18.26 -14.35
C MET A 183 8.27 -17.86 -12.89
N VAL A 184 8.93 -18.57 -11.98
CA VAL A 184 8.95 -18.24 -10.56
C VAL A 184 10.37 -17.98 -10.12
N GLU A 185 10.59 -16.82 -9.54
CA GLU A 185 11.84 -16.44 -8.90
C GLU A 185 11.67 -16.48 -7.39
N ARG A 186 12.67 -17.02 -6.70
CA ARG A 186 12.71 -17.05 -5.24
C ARG A 186 13.85 -16.17 -4.78
N TYR A 187 13.58 -15.38 -3.76
CA TYR A 187 14.53 -14.50 -3.13
C TYR A 187 14.50 -14.69 -1.62
N ARG A 188 15.60 -14.35 -0.95
CA ARG A 188 15.69 -14.27 0.50
C ARG A 188 16.10 -12.88 0.92
N VAL A 189 15.34 -12.27 1.82
CA VAL A 189 15.67 -10.95 2.37
C VAL A 189 17.00 -11.02 3.11
N THR A 190 17.94 -10.15 2.76
CA THR A 190 19.30 -10.13 3.30
C THR A 190 19.61 -8.91 4.16
N ARG A 191 19.01 -7.76 3.86
CA ARG A 191 19.25 -6.52 4.61
C ARG A 191 18.18 -5.47 4.35
N PHE A 192 18.22 -4.41 5.15
CA PHE A 192 17.39 -3.23 4.97
C PHE A 192 18.24 -1.95 4.97
N GLU A 193 17.76 -0.93 4.29
CA GLU A 193 18.35 0.41 4.33
C GLU A 193 17.26 1.48 4.31
N THR A 194 17.60 2.66 4.85
CA THR A 194 16.79 3.86 4.69
C THR A 194 17.66 4.89 3.98
N VAL A 195 17.24 5.31 2.79
CA VAL A 195 17.99 6.23 1.92
C VAL A 195 17.14 7.44 1.57
N ARG A 196 17.75 8.55 1.19
CA ARG A 196 17.00 9.63 0.55
C ARG A 196 16.59 9.23 -0.87
N TRP A 197 15.49 9.80 -1.36
CA TRP A 197 14.92 9.52 -2.68
C TRP A 197 15.90 9.79 -3.83
N ASP A 198 16.83 10.72 -3.64
CA ASP A 198 17.87 11.12 -4.59
C ASP A 198 19.22 10.42 -4.37
N GLN A 199 19.29 9.50 -3.41
CA GLN A 199 20.50 8.78 -3.02
C GLN A 199 20.39 7.26 -3.16
N PHE A 200 19.26 6.77 -3.70
CA PHE A 200 19.13 5.34 -4.00
C PHE A 200 20.13 4.93 -5.08
N SER A 201 20.92 3.90 -4.77
CA SER A 201 21.91 3.33 -5.67
C SER A 201 21.95 1.81 -5.50
N TYR A 202 22.36 1.12 -6.56
CA TYR A 202 22.47 -0.33 -6.58
C TYR A 202 23.74 -0.77 -7.31
N THR A 203 24.30 -1.89 -6.88
CA THR A 203 25.47 -2.50 -7.53
C THR A 203 25.07 -2.98 -8.92
N LEU A 204 25.84 -2.59 -9.95
CA LEU A 204 25.59 -3.02 -11.33
C LEU A 204 25.95 -4.50 -11.54
N ASP A 205 26.97 -5.00 -10.83
CA ASP A 205 27.41 -6.40 -10.92
C ASP A 205 27.41 -7.06 -9.52
N PRO A 206 26.22 -7.35 -8.95
CA PRO A 206 26.15 -8.07 -7.69
C PRO A 206 26.46 -9.56 -7.93
N ALA A 207 27.12 -10.21 -6.96
CA ALA A 207 27.45 -11.64 -7.02
C ALA A 207 26.24 -12.55 -7.27
N HIS A 208 25.05 -12.12 -6.85
CA HIS A 208 23.78 -12.78 -7.11
C HIS A 208 22.74 -11.76 -7.57
N PRO A 209 21.78 -12.14 -8.44
CA PRO A 209 20.65 -11.28 -8.79
C PRO A 209 19.90 -10.80 -7.54
N ARG A 210 19.51 -9.53 -7.53
CA ARG A 210 18.89 -8.88 -6.36
C ARG A 210 17.50 -8.36 -6.65
N LEU A 211 16.68 -8.34 -5.62
CA LEU A 211 15.37 -7.71 -5.58
C LEU A 211 15.38 -6.59 -4.53
N ALA A 212 15.04 -5.38 -4.95
CA ALA A 212 14.84 -4.23 -4.07
C ALA A 212 13.34 -3.94 -3.95
N LEU A 213 12.80 -4.06 -2.74
CA LEU A 213 11.44 -3.64 -2.41
C LEU A 213 11.50 -2.24 -1.79
N THR A 214 11.01 -1.23 -2.50
CA THR A 214 11.19 0.19 -2.15
C THR A 214 9.86 0.85 -1.78
N THR A 215 9.84 1.64 -0.71
CA THR A 215 8.65 2.40 -0.30
C THR A 215 9.02 3.67 0.47
N CYS A 216 8.05 4.57 0.66
CA CYS A 216 8.24 5.78 1.48
C CYS A 216 8.45 5.42 2.97
N PHE A 217 9.18 6.28 3.70
CA PHE A 217 9.48 6.11 5.12
C PHE A 217 9.41 7.46 5.84
N PRO A 218 9.05 7.55 7.14
CA PRO A 218 8.67 6.47 8.08
C PRO A 218 7.29 5.87 7.82
N PHE A 219 7.03 4.66 8.33
CA PHE A 219 5.69 4.05 8.34
C PHE A 219 4.79 4.77 9.34
N GLY A 220 3.51 4.98 9.01
CA GLY A 220 2.57 5.69 9.87
C GLY A 220 2.91 7.17 10.10
N GLY A 221 3.88 7.72 9.38
CA GLY A 221 4.22 9.14 9.43
C GLY A 221 3.13 10.00 8.79
N THR A 222 2.84 11.15 9.40
CA THR A 222 1.91 12.16 8.87
C THR A 222 2.52 12.99 7.74
N GLU A 223 3.84 12.91 7.54
CA GLU A 223 4.55 13.58 6.46
C GLU A 223 4.29 12.88 5.13
N TYR A 224 3.51 13.53 4.27
CA TYR A 224 3.36 13.15 2.87
C TYR A 224 4.57 13.65 2.06
N GLY A 225 5.18 12.77 1.27
CA GLY A 225 6.29 13.16 0.39
C GLY A 225 7.64 13.39 1.07
N GLY A 226 7.81 12.93 2.31
CA GLY A 226 9.11 12.97 3.00
C GLY A 226 10.24 12.35 2.15
N PRO A 227 11.50 12.79 2.33
CA PRO A 227 12.58 12.45 1.41
C PRO A 227 13.04 10.99 1.56
N TRP A 228 12.62 10.29 2.61
CA TRP A 228 13.17 8.99 2.98
C TRP A 228 12.43 7.84 2.30
N ARG A 229 13.21 6.83 1.90
CA ARG A 229 12.74 5.57 1.33
C ARG A 229 13.30 4.41 2.14
N ARG A 230 12.44 3.47 2.51
CA ARG A 230 12.84 2.18 3.06
C ARG A 230 13.05 1.22 1.91
N VAL A 231 14.18 0.52 1.91
CA VAL A 231 14.47 -0.53 0.94
C VAL A 231 14.73 -1.83 1.69
N ALA A 232 14.00 -2.88 1.33
CA ALA A 232 14.33 -4.25 1.70
C ALA A 232 15.04 -4.91 0.52
N TRP A 233 16.25 -5.39 0.76
CA TRP A 233 17.05 -6.10 -0.22
C TRP A 233 16.89 -7.59 -0.04
N ALA A 234 16.76 -8.30 -1.15
CA ALA A 234 16.72 -9.74 -1.19
C ALA A 234 17.61 -10.27 -2.31
N GLU A 235 18.21 -11.45 -2.10
CA GLU A 235 19.08 -12.11 -3.07
C GLU A 235 18.41 -13.38 -3.59
N ARG A 236 18.58 -13.66 -4.88
CA ARG A 236 17.94 -14.80 -5.56
C ARG A 236 18.52 -16.12 -5.06
N LEU A 237 17.63 -17.09 -4.82
CA LEU A 237 17.95 -18.46 -4.40
C LEU A 237 18.22 -19.38 -5.58
#